data_AF-A0ABD7QX11-F1
#
_entry.id   AF-A0ABD7QX11-F1
#
_cell.length_a   1.000
_cell.length_b   1.000
_cell.length_c   1.000
_cell.angle_alpha   90.00
_cell.angle_beta   90.00
_cell.angle_gamma   90.00
#
_symmetry.space_group_name_H-M   'P 1'
#
loop_
_entity.id
_entity.type
_entity.pdbx_description
1 polymer ?
#
loop_
_entity_poly.entity_id
_entity_poly.type
_entity_poly.pdbx_seq_one_letter_code
_entity_poly.pdbx_strand_id
1 'polypeptide(L)'
;MFGRRSPKPRPDDAPGLGIGALVQVIDSAEGGERWADEPIGVIVAPGGNQIVGYPGVGEPLSWTVAFEEPVYTKDGRGPFERATVLSRQLVPITTGSGE
;
A
#
# COMPACT_ATOMS: atom_id res chain seq x y z
N MET A 1 9.89 11.08 -35.77
CA MET A 1 8.94 11.53 -34.73
C MET A 1 8.57 10.34 -33.87
N PHE A 2 9.14 10.20 -32.68
CA PHE A 2 8.79 9.12 -31.76
C PHE A 2 7.67 9.62 -30.85
N GLY A 3 6.44 9.15 -31.09
CA GLY A 3 5.31 9.45 -30.23
C GLY A 3 5.60 8.92 -28.82
N ARG A 4 5.74 9.82 -27.85
CA ARG A 4 5.77 9.48 -26.43
C ARG A 4 4.40 8.91 -26.10
N ARG A 5 4.26 7.58 -26.11
CA ARG A 5 3.14 6.93 -25.44
C ARG A 5 3.25 7.32 -23.97
N SER A 6 2.35 8.19 -23.50
CA SER A 6 2.17 8.44 -22.08
C SER A 6 2.01 7.07 -21.39
N PRO A 7 2.81 6.75 -20.35
CA PRO A 7 2.60 5.52 -19.60
C PRO A 7 1.14 5.46 -19.17
N LYS A 8 0.47 4.32 -19.42
CA LYS A 8 -0.82 4.07 -18.77
C LYS A 8 -0.57 4.07 -17.26
N PRO A 9 -1.43 4.72 -16.46
CA PRO A 9 -1.37 4.58 -15.01
C PRO A 9 -1.36 3.09 -14.68
N ARG A 10 -0.35 2.65 -13.94
CA ARG A 10 -0.34 1.29 -13.40
C ARG A 10 -1.37 1.23 -12.28
N PRO A 11 -1.92 0.05 -11.97
CA PRO A 11 -2.76 -0.12 -10.78
C PRO A 11 -2.06 0.30 -9.48
N ASP A 12 -0.72 0.28 -9.48
CA ASP A 12 0.12 0.76 -8.39
C ASP A 12 0.13 2.29 -8.27
N ASP A 13 -0.29 3.03 -9.32
CA ASP A 13 -0.38 4.50 -9.33
C ASP A 13 -1.69 5.01 -8.68
N ALA A 14 -2.13 4.36 -7.59
CA ALA A 14 -3.36 4.76 -6.91
C ALA A 14 -3.16 6.14 -6.27
N PRO A 15 -3.81 7.21 -6.76
CA PRO A 15 -3.68 8.53 -6.15
C PRO A 15 -4.12 8.45 -4.69
N GLY A 16 -3.24 8.83 -3.76
CA GLY A 16 -3.53 8.87 -2.33
C GLY A 16 -2.74 7.91 -1.45
N LEU A 17 -1.83 7.09 -2.01
CA LEU A 17 -0.89 6.31 -1.19
C LEU A 17 0.34 7.17 -0.82
N GLY A 18 0.54 7.37 0.46
CA GLY A 18 1.64 8.14 1.02
C GLY A 18 1.74 7.98 2.53
N ILE A 19 2.86 8.39 3.12
CA ILE A 19 3.03 8.37 4.58
C ILE A 19 1.91 9.20 5.22
N GLY A 20 1.23 8.61 6.21
CA GLY A 20 0.06 9.19 6.89
C GLY A 20 -1.28 8.81 6.27
N ALA A 21 -1.31 8.16 5.10
CA ALA A 21 -2.56 7.71 4.52
C ALA A 21 -3.16 6.55 5.33
N LEU A 22 -4.45 6.67 5.65
CA LEU A 22 -5.26 5.58 6.21
C LEU A 22 -5.66 4.64 5.07
N VAL A 23 -5.40 3.35 5.23
CA VAL A 23 -5.58 2.34 4.19
C VAL A 23 -6.24 1.08 4.75
N GLN A 24 -7.12 0.49 3.94
CA GLN A 24 -7.58 -0.88 4.13
C GLN A 24 -6.67 -1.82 3.34
N VAL A 25 -6.27 -2.93 3.95
CA VAL A 25 -5.49 -3.98 3.30
C VAL A 25 -6.42 -5.06 2.76
N ILE A 26 -6.44 -5.19 1.43
CA ILE A 26 -7.22 -6.19 0.73
C ILE A 26 -6.35 -7.34 0.20
N ASP A 27 -6.98 -8.47 -0.02
CA ASP A 27 -6.37 -9.58 -0.73
C ASP A 27 -6.14 -9.22 -2.20
N SER A 28 -4.93 -9.44 -2.72
CA SER A 28 -4.66 -9.34 -4.17
C SER A 28 -4.77 -10.70 -4.84
N ALA A 29 -5.20 -10.77 -6.09
CA ALA A 29 -5.10 -12.01 -6.87
C ALA A 29 -3.63 -12.42 -7.11
N GLU A 30 -2.70 -11.47 -7.08
CA GLU A 30 -1.30 -11.66 -7.45
C GLU A 30 -0.34 -11.34 -6.30
N GLY A 31 0.17 -12.40 -5.66
CA GLY A 31 1.19 -12.29 -4.60
C GLY A 31 0.75 -11.48 -3.37
N GLY A 32 1.73 -11.17 -2.51
CA GLY A 32 1.48 -10.50 -1.24
C GLY A 32 0.92 -11.43 -0.15
N GLU A 33 0.85 -10.90 1.06
CA GLU A 33 0.32 -11.63 2.20
C GLU A 33 -1.21 -11.69 2.18
N ARG A 34 -1.76 -12.79 2.72
CA ARG A 34 -3.20 -12.99 2.86
C ARG A 34 -3.62 -12.68 4.28
N TRP A 35 -4.45 -11.66 4.47
CA TRP A 35 -4.81 -11.18 5.81
C TRP A 35 -6.15 -11.73 6.26
N ALA A 36 -6.28 -12.12 7.52
CA ALA A 36 -7.46 -12.84 8.02
C ALA A 36 -8.74 -11.98 8.03
N ASP A 37 -8.63 -10.65 8.19
CA ASP A 37 -9.74 -9.76 8.53
C ASP A 37 -9.74 -8.42 7.77
N GLU A 38 -9.12 -8.35 6.58
CA GLU A 38 -9.00 -7.12 5.77
C GLU A 38 -8.59 -5.86 6.58
N PRO A 39 -7.43 -5.91 7.26
CA PRO A 39 -7.11 -4.98 8.34
C PRO A 39 -6.92 -3.54 7.87
N ILE A 40 -7.16 -2.60 8.78
CA ILE A 40 -6.97 -1.17 8.58
C ILE A 40 -5.67 -0.72 9.25
N GLY A 41 -4.96 0.20 8.62
CA GLY A 41 -3.77 0.80 9.19
C GLY A 41 -3.34 2.09 8.50
N VAL A 42 -2.26 2.66 8.99
CA VAL A 42 -1.66 3.90 8.45
C VAL A 42 -0.32 3.59 7.81
N ILE A 43 -0.06 4.14 6.64
CA ILE A 43 1.27 4.05 6.00
C ILE A 43 2.27 4.87 6.83
N VAL A 44 3.35 4.25 7.28
CA VAL A 44 4.39 4.91 8.11
C VAL A 44 5.74 5.03 7.42
N ALA A 45 6.00 4.22 6.39
CA ALA A 45 7.24 4.29 5.62
C ALA A 45 7.08 3.63 4.24
N PRO A 46 7.96 3.92 3.27
CA PRO A 46 8.12 3.08 2.08
C PRO A 46 8.49 1.63 2.45
N GLY A 47 8.20 0.69 1.56
CA GLY A 47 8.58 -0.71 1.78
C GLY A 47 10.07 -0.97 1.53
N GLY A 48 10.78 -1.48 2.54
CA GLY A 48 12.15 -1.99 2.43
C GLY A 48 13.17 -1.03 1.78
N ASN A 49 14.08 -1.57 0.96
CA ASN A 49 15.15 -0.84 0.27
C ASN A 49 14.68 -0.04 -0.97
N GLN A 50 13.41 0.37 -1.04
CA GLN A 50 12.95 1.16 -2.19
C GLN A 50 13.52 2.58 -2.13
N ILE A 51 14.15 3.01 -3.22
CA ILE A 51 14.61 4.39 -3.41
C ILE A 51 13.44 5.21 -3.94
N VAL A 52 12.54 5.62 -3.05
CA VAL A 52 11.33 6.38 -3.41
C VAL A 52 11.62 7.88 -3.31
N GLY A 53 11.02 8.68 -4.21
CA GLY A 53 11.07 10.16 -4.13
C GLY A 53 12.20 10.82 -4.91
N TYR A 54 13.01 10.06 -5.65
CA TYR A 54 14.00 10.61 -6.58
C TYR A 54 13.39 10.88 -7.97
N PRO A 55 13.72 12.00 -8.63
CA PRO A 55 13.27 12.27 -9.99
C PRO A 55 13.63 11.11 -10.94
N GLY A 56 12.62 10.55 -11.60
CA GLY A 56 12.79 9.43 -12.53
C GLY A 56 12.62 8.04 -11.91
N VAL A 57 12.44 7.93 -10.58
CA VAL A 57 12.02 6.69 -9.94
C VAL A 57 10.50 6.68 -9.84
N GLY A 58 9.89 5.54 -10.19
CA GLY A 58 8.43 5.37 -10.16
C GLY A 58 7.86 5.34 -8.74
N GLU A 59 6.55 5.17 -8.64
CA GLU A 59 5.88 5.06 -7.35
C GLU A 59 6.28 3.79 -6.57
N PRO A 60 6.14 3.79 -5.24
CA PRO A 60 6.51 2.64 -4.42
C PRO A 60 5.68 1.43 -4.79
N LEU A 61 6.33 0.27 -4.87
CA LEU A 61 5.67 -1.02 -5.09
C LEU A 61 5.10 -1.61 -3.79
N SER A 62 5.56 -1.10 -2.65
CA SER A 62 5.08 -1.49 -1.33
C SER A 62 5.31 -0.42 -0.29
N TRP A 63 4.57 -0.53 0.80
CA TRP A 63 4.54 0.40 1.91
C TRP A 63 4.55 -0.36 3.23
N THR A 64 5.20 0.20 4.24
CA THR A 64 5.06 -0.29 5.62
C THR A 64 3.80 0.33 6.23
N VAL A 65 2.86 -0.53 6.60
CA VAL A 65 1.61 -0.17 7.27
C VAL A 65 1.73 -0.51 8.74
N ALA A 66 1.36 0.42 9.61
CA ALA A 66 1.12 0.18 11.02
C ALA A 66 -0.37 -0.01 11.25
N PHE A 67 -0.75 -1.14 11.83
CA PHE A 67 -2.15 -1.52 12.05
C PHE A 67 -2.69 -0.89 13.34
N GLU A 68 -4.01 -0.66 13.37
CA GLU A 68 -4.71 -0.15 14.56
C GLU A 68 -4.63 -1.16 15.72
N GLU A 69 -4.82 -2.43 15.41
CA GLU A 69 -4.69 -3.57 16.32
C GLU A 69 -3.72 -4.61 15.72
N PRO A 70 -3.07 -5.46 16.53
CA PRO A 70 -2.19 -6.49 15.99
C PRO A 70 -2.94 -7.52 15.15
N VAL A 71 -2.49 -7.76 13.91
CA VAL A 71 -3.23 -8.54 12.90
C VAL A 71 -2.61 -9.89 12.61
N TYR A 72 -3.40 -10.82 12.05
CA TYR A 72 -2.94 -12.13 11.62
C TYR A 72 -3.13 -12.34 10.12
N THR A 73 -2.28 -13.17 9.54
CA THR A 73 -2.46 -13.70 8.20
C THR A 73 -3.39 -14.92 8.21
N LYS A 74 -3.98 -15.27 7.07
CA LYS A 74 -4.89 -16.43 6.92
C LYS A 74 -4.23 -17.78 7.25
N ASP A 75 -2.91 -17.86 7.13
CA ASP A 75 -2.11 -19.03 7.51
C ASP A 75 -1.71 -19.03 9.01
N GLY A 76 -2.18 -18.05 9.79
CA GLY A 76 -2.02 -17.98 11.24
C GLY A 76 -0.72 -17.33 11.73
N ARG A 77 0.06 -16.66 10.86
CA ARG A 77 1.22 -15.87 11.32
C ARG A 77 0.76 -14.54 11.93
N GLY A 78 1.53 -14.05 12.90
CA GLY A 78 1.23 -12.85 13.67
C GLY A 78 1.38 -13.10 15.17
N PRO A 79 0.94 -12.17 16.02
CA PRO A 79 0.32 -10.90 15.65
C PRO A 79 1.33 -9.89 15.07
N PHE A 80 0.95 -9.16 14.04
CA PHE A 80 1.75 -8.10 13.45
C PHE A 80 1.21 -6.72 13.83
N GLU A 81 2.02 -5.91 14.50
CA GLU A 81 1.70 -4.49 14.69
C GLU A 81 1.98 -3.67 13.42
N ARG A 82 2.94 -4.12 12.60
CA ARG A 82 3.31 -3.50 11.32
C ARG A 82 3.72 -4.54 10.30
N ALA A 83 3.49 -4.26 9.03
CA ALA A 83 3.95 -5.10 7.92
C ALA A 83 4.25 -4.29 6.65
N THR A 84 5.15 -4.80 5.82
CA THR A 84 5.30 -4.30 4.44
C THR A 84 4.22 -4.94 3.57
N VAL A 85 3.38 -4.10 2.97
CA VAL A 85 2.22 -4.49 2.16
C VAL A 85 2.38 -3.90 0.76
N LEU A 86 2.00 -4.65 -0.27
CA LEU A 86 2.13 -4.21 -1.67
C LEU A 86 1.13 -3.10 -1.97
N SER A 87 1.51 -2.11 -2.79
CA SER A 87 0.65 -0.95 -3.09
C SER A 87 -0.71 -1.36 -3.65
N ARG A 88 -0.74 -2.38 -4.52
CA ARG A 88 -1.98 -2.98 -5.05
C ARG A 88 -2.91 -3.64 -4.01
N GLN A 89 -2.43 -3.88 -2.79
CA GLN A 89 -3.24 -4.39 -1.68
C GLN A 89 -3.78 -3.27 -0.79
N LEU A 90 -3.41 -2.00 -1.06
CA LEU A 90 -3.79 -0.87 -0.24
C LEU A 90 -4.86 -0.05 -0.94
N VAL A 91 -6.01 0.04 -0.29
CA VAL A 91 -7.11 0.92 -0.72
C VAL A 91 -7.16 2.10 0.23
N PRO A 92 -6.92 3.35 -0.24
CA PRO A 92 -7.08 4.53 0.60
C PRO A 92 -8.50 4.65 1.15
N ILE A 93 -8.60 4.86 2.47
CA ILE A 93 -9.86 5.19 3.12
C ILE A 93 -9.98 6.71 3.09
N THR A 94 -10.84 7.24 2.24
CA THR A 94 -11.18 8.66 2.31
C THR A 94 -12.02 8.89 3.55
N THR A 95 -11.42 9.46 4.59
CA THR A 95 -12.21 10.14 5.61
C THR A 95 -12.75 11.38 4.91
N GLY A 96 -14.03 11.39 4.53
CA GLY A 96 -14.64 12.59 3.97
C GLY A 96 -14.29 13.76 4.89
N SER A 97 -13.54 14.73 4.38
CA SER A 97 -13.41 16.03 5.04
C SER A 97 -14.83 16.57 5.18
N GLY A 98 -15.41 16.41 6.36
CA GLY A 98 -16.60 17.15 6.74
C GLY A 98 -16.19 18.59 6.92
N GLU A 99 -16.35 19.40 5.86
CA GLU A 99 -16.74 20.82 5.90
C GLU A 99 -17.07 21.32 4.48
#